data_AF-A0A950DKT4-F1
#
_entry.id   AF-A0A950DKT4-F1
#
_cell.length_a   1.000
_cell.length_b   1.000
_cell.length_c   1.000
_cell.angle_alpha   90.00
_cell.angle_beta   90.00
_cell.angle_gamma   90.00
#
_symmetry.space_group_name_H-M   'P 1'
#
loop_
_entity.id
_entity.type
_entity.pdbx_description
1 polymer ?
#
loop_
_entity_poly.entity_id
_entity_poly.type
_entity_poly.pdbx_seq_one_letter_code
_entity_poly.pdbx_strand_id
1 'polypeptide(L)'
;MKSLGPARVHGVSKPLEIYEVTGPGPLRTRFQRAAARGYTRFVGRRREMEMMKNAAESAKMGRGQILATVADPGIGKTRLFLEFKASSQNGWLVLEGVSSSQGKTTAYLPLIELLHEYFAIEPDDEPWQRREKVAGKVTMLDRSLE
;
A
#
# COMPACT_ATOMS: atom_id res chain seq x y z
N MET A 1 7.77 16.24 -5.87
CA MET A 1 9.01 17.04 -5.98
C MET A 1 8.90 17.89 -7.22
N LYS A 2 9.29 19.16 -7.12
CA LYS A 2 9.32 20.10 -8.25
C LYS A 2 10.77 20.54 -8.44
N SER A 3 11.31 20.44 -9.67
CA SER A 3 12.66 20.93 -9.93
C SER A 3 12.68 22.46 -9.83
N LEU A 4 13.68 22.98 -9.13
CA LEU A 4 14.03 24.40 -9.06
C LEU A 4 15.25 24.71 -9.93
N GLY A 5 15.79 23.72 -10.63
CA GLY A 5 16.99 23.82 -11.45
C GLY A 5 18.30 23.64 -10.66
N PRO A 6 19.44 23.71 -11.36
CA PRO A 6 20.75 23.52 -10.77
C PRO A 6 21.17 24.74 -9.94
N ALA A 7 21.69 24.51 -8.74
CA ALA A 7 22.28 25.58 -7.93
C ALA A 7 23.63 25.17 -7.32
N ARG A 8 24.47 26.17 -7.04
CA ARG A 8 25.72 25.96 -6.30
C ARG A 8 25.41 25.77 -4.82
N VAL A 9 25.70 24.57 -4.31
CA VAL A 9 25.56 24.23 -2.89
C VAL A 9 26.94 24.27 -2.25
N HIS A 10 27.06 24.95 -1.09
CA HIS A 10 28.33 25.05 -0.37
C HIS A 10 28.88 23.65 -0.05
N GLY A 11 30.17 23.42 -0.34
CA GLY A 11 30.83 22.12 -0.15
C GLY A 11 30.62 21.10 -1.28
N VAL A 12 29.83 21.41 -2.32
CA VAL A 12 29.65 20.54 -3.49
C VAL A 12 30.29 21.21 -4.71
N SER A 13 31.22 20.49 -5.37
CA SER A 13 32.04 21.05 -6.45
C SER A 13 31.28 21.28 -7.76
N LYS A 14 30.20 20.54 -8.01
CA LYS A 14 29.35 20.68 -9.19
C LYS A 14 27.97 21.24 -8.79
N PRO A 15 27.33 22.10 -9.59
CA PRO A 15 25.95 22.50 -9.36
C PRO A 15 25.06 21.28 -9.18
N LEU A 16 24.28 21.26 -8.11
CA LEU A 16 23.37 20.17 -7.79
C LEU A 16 21.96 20.57 -8.22
N GLU A 17 21.23 19.64 -8.81
CA GLU A 17 19.82 19.83 -9.12
C GLU A 17 19.02 19.96 -7.82
N ILE A 18 18.40 21.12 -7.60
CA ILE A 18 17.61 21.41 -6.41
C ILE A 18 16.15 21.08 -6.67
N TYR A 19 15.52 20.47 -5.66
CA TYR A 19 14.11 20.12 -5.69
C TYR A 19 13.38 20.71 -4.50
N GLU A 20 12.18 21.21 -4.74
CA GLU A 20 11.21 21.57 -3.71
C GLU A 20 10.45 20.31 -3.25
N VAL A 21 10.32 20.14 -1.93
CA VAL A 21 9.54 19.08 -1.32
C VAL A 21 8.07 19.49 -1.32
N THR A 22 7.34 19.01 -2.33
CA THR A 22 5.92 19.32 -2.53
C THR A 22 4.97 18.45 -1.69
N GLY A 23 5.49 17.54 -0.87
CA GLY A 23 4.71 16.59 -0.10
C GLY A 23 5.21 15.13 -0.22
N PRO A 24 4.55 14.19 0.46
CA PRO A 24 4.88 12.77 0.39
C PRO A 24 4.60 12.21 -1.01
N GLY A 25 5.56 11.47 -1.57
CA GLY A 25 5.37 10.75 -2.83
C GLY A 25 4.59 9.44 -2.67
N PRO A 26 4.14 8.81 -3.78
CA PRO A 26 3.36 7.57 -3.74
C PRO A 26 4.16 6.37 -3.20
N LEU A 27 5.50 6.40 -3.29
CA LEU A 27 6.38 5.35 -2.82
C LEU A 27 6.72 5.54 -1.34
N ARG A 28 5.91 4.94 -0.47
CA ARG A 28 6.00 5.07 0.99
C ARG A 28 7.11 4.22 1.61
N THR A 29 7.46 3.07 1.02
CA THR A 29 8.43 2.13 1.61
C THR A 29 9.76 2.03 0.84
N ARG A 30 10.84 1.64 1.55
CA ARG A 30 12.13 1.32 0.90
C ARG A 30 11.97 0.22 -0.15
N PHE A 31 11.09 -0.74 0.11
CA PHE A 31 10.77 -1.82 -0.82
C PHE A 31 10.13 -1.31 -2.11
N GLN A 32 9.15 -0.41 -2.02
CA GLN A 32 8.53 0.25 -3.18
C GLN A 32 9.55 1.09 -3.98
N ARG A 33 10.46 1.80 -3.30
CA ARG A 33 11.55 2.53 -3.99
C ARG A 33 12.53 1.61 -4.71
N ALA A 34 12.74 0.40 -4.22
CA ALA A 34 13.58 -0.59 -4.90
C ALA A 34 12.93 -1.13 -6.19
N ALA A 35 11.59 -1.05 -6.33
CA ALA A 35 10.88 -1.51 -7.53
C ALA A 35 11.38 -0.84 -8.81
N ALA A 36 11.76 0.45 -8.75
CA ALA A 36 12.27 1.20 -9.89
C ALA A 36 13.57 0.61 -10.49
N ARG A 37 14.33 -0.17 -9.71
CA ARG A 37 15.54 -0.87 -10.17
C ARG A 37 15.27 -2.31 -10.61
N GLY A 38 14.02 -2.77 -10.53
CA GLY A 38 13.66 -4.16 -10.68
C GLY A 38 14.01 -5.00 -9.46
N TYR A 39 13.21 -6.02 -9.19
CA TYR A 39 13.50 -7.00 -8.15
C TYR A 39 14.25 -8.19 -8.73
N THR A 40 15.03 -8.87 -7.89
CA THR A 40 15.63 -10.15 -8.25
C THR A 40 14.54 -11.21 -8.53
N ARG A 41 14.92 -12.23 -9.30
CA ARG A 41 14.03 -13.37 -9.62
C ARG A 41 13.47 -13.96 -8.33
N PHE A 42 12.15 -14.11 -8.27
CA PHE A 42 11.50 -14.81 -7.17
C PHE A 42 11.71 -16.32 -7.31
N VAL A 43 12.26 -16.94 -6.27
CA VAL A 43 12.63 -18.37 -6.25
C VAL A 43 12.12 -19.03 -4.97
N GLY A 44 11.76 -20.31 -5.07
CA GLY A 44 11.19 -21.05 -3.96
C GLY A 44 9.75 -20.62 -3.62
N ARG A 45 9.32 -20.89 -2.39
CA ARG A 45 8.01 -20.47 -1.83
C ARG A 45 6.76 -20.99 -2.54
N ARG A 46 6.88 -22.09 -3.29
CA ARG A 46 5.74 -22.71 -4.01
C ARG A 46 4.60 -23.07 -3.06
N ARG A 47 4.94 -23.67 -1.92
CA ARG A 47 3.96 -24.08 -0.90
C ARG A 47 3.19 -22.88 -0.33
N GLU A 48 3.89 -21.81 0.04
CA GLU A 48 3.27 -20.60 0.57
C GLU A 48 2.39 -19.91 -0.47
N MET A 49 2.83 -19.87 -1.72
CA MET A 49 2.04 -19.35 -2.83
C MET A 49 0.77 -20.18 -3.08
N GLU A 50 0.86 -21.50 -3.03
CA GLU A 50 -0.30 -22.39 -3.14
C GLU A 50 -1.28 -22.19 -1.98
N MET A 51 -0.79 -22.02 -0.75
CA MET A 51 -1.63 -21.70 0.41
C MET A 51 -2.37 -20.38 0.22
N MET A 52 -1.68 -19.33 -0.25
CA MET A 52 -2.31 -18.03 -0.53
C MET A 52 -3.36 -18.13 -1.64
N LYS A 53 -3.09 -18.89 -2.70
CA LYS A 53 -4.06 -19.12 -3.78
C LYS A 53 -5.29 -19.87 -3.31
N ASN A 54 -5.13 -20.94 -2.54
CA ASN A 54 -6.27 -21.72 -2.02
C ASN A 54 -7.16 -20.90 -1.08
N ALA A 55 -6.55 -20.05 -0.25
CA ALA A 55 -7.28 -19.10 0.57
C ALA A 55 -8.05 -18.07 -0.29
N ALA A 56 -7.43 -17.57 -1.37
CA ALA A 56 -8.10 -16.65 -2.29
C ALA A 56 -9.32 -17.28 -2.96
N GLU A 57 -9.22 -18.53 -3.41
CA GLU A 57 -10.36 -19.26 -3.98
C GLU A 57 -11.47 -19.49 -2.94
N SER A 58 -11.10 -19.81 -1.69
CA SER A 58 -12.09 -19.96 -0.60
C SER A 58 -12.81 -18.63 -0.31
N ALA A 59 -12.09 -17.51 -0.33
CA ALA A 59 -12.65 -16.18 -0.15
C ALA A 59 -13.59 -15.78 -1.31
N LYS A 60 -13.28 -16.16 -2.57
CA LYS A 60 -14.21 -15.99 -3.71
C LYS A 60 -15.51 -16.75 -3.53
N MET A 61 -15.48 -17.89 -2.84
CA MET A 61 -16.69 -18.68 -2.51
C MET A 61 -17.45 -18.12 -1.29
N GLY A 62 -17.16 -16.89 -0.86
CA GLY A 62 -17.82 -16.25 0.28
C GLY A 62 -17.29 -16.67 1.65
N ARG A 63 -16.22 -17.46 1.72
CA ARG A 63 -15.59 -17.88 2.98
C ARG A 63 -14.37 -17.01 3.26
N GLY A 64 -14.57 -15.87 3.92
CA GLY A 64 -13.50 -14.93 4.28
C GLY A 64 -12.29 -15.64 4.90
N GLN A 65 -11.08 -15.21 4.53
CA GLN A 65 -9.83 -15.82 4.97
C GLN A 65 -8.90 -14.79 5.60
N ILE A 66 -8.10 -15.23 6.58
CA ILE A 66 -7.03 -14.45 7.18
C ILE A 66 -5.73 -15.25 7.03
N LEU A 67 -4.71 -14.62 6.48
CA LEU A 67 -3.37 -15.20 6.35
C LEU A 67 -2.34 -14.32 7.08
N ALA A 68 -1.52 -14.96 7.90
CA ALA A 68 -0.41 -14.31 8.58
C ALA A 68 0.90 -15.00 8.19
N THR A 69 1.93 -14.21 7.86
CA THR A 69 3.27 -14.71 7.57
C THR A 69 4.24 -14.26 8.67
N VAL A 70 4.76 -15.23 9.42
CA VAL A 70 5.77 -15.01 10.47
C VAL A 70 7.10 -15.56 9.97
N ALA A 71 8.15 -14.74 9.99
CA ALA A 71 9.50 -15.14 9.64
C ALA A 71 10.48 -14.07 10.14
N ASP A 72 11.77 -14.37 10.10
CA ASP A 72 12.81 -13.40 10.42
C ASP A 72 12.84 -12.22 9.42
N PRO A 73 13.36 -11.04 9.83
CA PRO A 73 13.60 -9.92 8.93
C PRO A 73 14.46 -10.34 7.72
N GLY A 74 14.18 -9.78 6.54
CA GLY A 74 14.97 -10.05 5.33
C GLY A 74 14.64 -11.33 4.56
N ILE A 75 13.83 -12.23 5.12
CA ILE A 75 13.48 -13.54 4.52
C ILE A 75 12.53 -13.45 3.29
N GLY A 76 12.15 -12.24 2.88
CA GLY A 76 11.35 -12.01 1.67
C GLY A 76 9.83 -12.03 1.86
N LYS A 77 9.32 -11.82 3.09
CA LYS A 77 7.87 -11.73 3.38
C LYS A 77 7.14 -10.74 2.46
N THR A 78 7.65 -9.51 2.37
CA THR A 78 7.05 -8.48 1.48
C THR A 78 7.11 -8.88 0.01
N ARG A 79 8.17 -9.59 -0.41
CA ARG A 79 8.30 -10.10 -1.78
C ARG A 79 7.26 -11.17 -2.07
N LEU A 80 6.98 -12.08 -1.13
CA LEU A 80 5.94 -13.11 -1.26
C LEU A 80 4.56 -12.49 -1.50
N PHE A 81 4.13 -11.52 -0.68
CA PHE A 81 2.85 -10.84 -0.88
C PHE A 81 2.80 -10.04 -2.18
N LEU A 82 3.91 -9.44 -2.61
CA LEU A 82 3.98 -8.75 -3.90
C LEU A 82 3.74 -9.71 -5.07
N GLU A 83 4.39 -10.87 -5.06
CA GLU A 83 4.25 -11.89 -6.10
C GLU A 83 2.85 -12.50 -6.11
N PHE A 84 2.27 -12.73 -4.93
CA PHE A 84 0.88 -13.14 -4.81
C PHE A 84 -0.07 -12.12 -5.44
N LYS A 85 0.02 -10.84 -5.07
CA LYS A 85 -0.80 -9.77 -5.67
C LYS A 85 -0.65 -9.70 -7.19
N ALA A 86 0.58 -9.80 -7.71
CA ALA A 86 0.84 -9.79 -9.14
C ALA A 86 0.20 -11.00 -9.86
N SER A 87 0.17 -12.17 -9.20
CA SER A 87 -0.48 -13.37 -9.75
C SER A 87 -2.00 -13.39 -9.61
N SER A 88 -2.57 -12.55 -8.74
CA SER A 88 -3.99 -12.55 -8.36
C SER A 88 -4.79 -11.38 -8.95
N GLN A 89 -4.28 -10.67 -9.97
CA GLN A 89 -4.83 -9.41 -10.50
C GLN A 89 -6.23 -9.48 -11.17
N ASN A 90 -7.00 -10.55 -10.99
CA ASN A 90 -8.31 -10.71 -11.64
C ASN A 90 -9.45 -10.30 -10.69
N GLY A 91 -9.80 -9.01 -10.70
CA GLY A 91 -11.09 -8.51 -10.18
C GLY A 91 -11.17 -8.20 -8.68
N TRP A 92 -10.04 -8.14 -7.98
CA TRP A 92 -10.01 -7.83 -6.55
C TRP A 92 -9.70 -6.34 -6.32
N LEU A 93 -10.40 -5.74 -5.37
CA LEU A 93 -9.91 -4.51 -4.75
C LEU A 93 -8.78 -4.87 -3.78
N VAL A 94 -7.59 -4.31 -4.03
CA VAL A 94 -6.43 -4.49 -3.17
C VAL A 94 -6.19 -3.19 -2.42
N LEU A 95 -6.16 -3.25 -1.09
CA LEU A 95 -5.85 -2.11 -0.23
C LEU A 95 -4.63 -2.46 0.62
N GLU A 96 -3.72 -1.50 0.82
CA GLU A 96 -2.43 -1.75 1.48
C GLU A 96 -2.14 -0.74 2.58
N GLY A 97 -2.10 -1.21 3.83
CA GLY A 97 -1.66 -0.43 4.98
C GLY A 97 -0.23 -0.78 5.38
N VAL A 98 0.55 0.20 5.83
CA VAL A 98 1.89 -0.03 6.37
C VAL A 98 1.96 0.44 7.82
N SER A 99 2.23 -0.49 8.74
CA SER A 99 2.54 -0.12 10.11
C SER A 99 3.99 0.34 10.21
N SER A 100 4.19 1.64 10.45
CA SER A 100 5.53 2.20 10.68
C SER A 100 5.92 2.05 12.15
N SER A 101 7.18 1.73 12.42
CA SER A 101 7.71 1.67 13.81
C SER A 101 7.68 3.02 14.52
N GLN A 102 7.50 4.12 13.77
CA GLN A 102 7.37 5.49 14.27
C GLN A 102 5.91 5.83 14.67
N GLY A 103 4.93 4.99 14.30
CA GLY A 103 3.50 5.19 14.58
C GLY A 103 3.00 4.53 15.88
N LYS A 104 3.89 4.15 16.80
CA LYS A 104 3.54 3.44 18.05
C LYS A 104 2.48 4.15 18.91
N THR A 105 2.30 5.45 18.73
CA THR A 105 1.36 6.30 19.49
C THR A 105 -0.02 6.45 18.83
N THR A 106 -0.24 5.97 17.60
CA THR A 106 -1.55 6.06 16.93
C THR A 106 -2.08 4.66 16.65
N ALA A 107 -2.85 4.13 17.61
CA ALA A 107 -3.62 2.91 17.38
C ALA A 107 -4.46 3.05 16.11
N TYR A 108 -4.62 1.95 15.38
CA TYR A 108 -5.46 1.87 14.16
C TYR A 108 -5.03 2.72 12.95
N LEU A 109 -3.87 3.42 12.98
CA LEU A 109 -3.45 4.22 11.81
C LEU A 109 -3.43 3.42 10.49
N PRO A 110 -2.89 2.18 10.42
CA PRO A 110 -2.96 1.39 9.20
C PRO A 110 -4.39 1.09 8.75
N LEU A 111 -5.33 0.91 9.69
CA LEU A 111 -6.73 0.67 9.39
C LEU A 111 -7.41 1.96 8.88
N ILE A 112 -7.11 3.10 9.48
CA ILE A 112 -7.62 4.41 9.04
C ILE A 112 -7.13 4.71 7.62
N GLU A 113 -5.85 4.48 7.31
CA GLU A 113 -5.31 4.64 5.96
C GLU A 113 -6.01 3.74 4.94
N LEU A 114 -6.23 2.46 5.30
CA LEU A 114 -6.99 1.51 4.47
C LEU A 114 -8.41 1.99 4.18
N LEU A 115 -9.10 2.52 5.20
CA LEU A 115 -10.46 3.05 5.03
C LEU A 115 -10.48 4.33 4.21
N HIS A 116 -9.50 5.23 4.39
CA HIS A 116 -9.39 6.43 3.56
C HIS A 116 -9.15 6.07 2.10
N GLU A 117 -8.28 5.10 1.81
CA GLU A 117 -8.06 4.59 0.45
C GLU A 117 -9.34 3.95 -0.09
N TYR A 118 -10.00 3.10 0.71
CA TYR A 118 -11.24 2.43 0.33
C TYR A 118 -12.34 3.44 -0.02
N PHE A 119 -12.55 4.48 0.79
CA PHE A 119 -13.59 5.49 0.59
C PHE A 119 -13.15 6.67 -0.29
N ALA A 120 -11.91 6.69 -0.77
CA ALA A 120 -11.31 7.82 -1.48
C ALA A 120 -11.42 9.15 -0.69
N ILE A 121 -11.20 9.09 0.62
CA ILE A 121 -11.17 10.26 1.51
C ILE A 121 -9.83 10.97 1.36
N GLU A 122 -9.88 12.25 1.03
CA GLU A 122 -8.72 13.13 0.91
C GLU A 122 -8.52 13.95 2.19
N PRO A 123 -7.27 14.36 2.52
CA PRO A 123 -6.99 15.16 3.72
C PRO A 123 -7.82 16.44 3.80
N ASP A 124 -8.06 17.07 2.64
CA ASP A 124 -8.74 18.36 2.51
C ASP A 124 -10.27 18.20 2.31
N ASP A 125 -10.79 16.97 2.35
CA ASP A 125 -12.25 16.76 2.30
C ASP A 125 -12.92 17.35 3.53
N GLU A 126 -13.93 18.18 3.30
CA GLU A 126 -14.85 18.66 4.32
C GLU A 126 -15.66 17.52 4.94
N PRO A 127 -16.13 17.64 6.20
CA PRO A 127 -16.86 16.57 6.88
C PRO A 127 -18.08 16.03 6.11
N TRP A 128 -18.77 16.88 5.35
CA TRP A 128 -19.92 16.48 4.54
C TRP A 128 -19.49 15.63 3.33
N GLN A 129 -18.38 15.96 2.67
CA GLN A 129 -17.83 15.20 1.54
C GLN A 129 -17.42 13.80 1.99
N ARG A 130 -16.78 13.70 3.16
CA ARG A 130 -16.41 12.40 3.74
C ARG A 130 -17.63 11.51 3.98
N ARG A 131 -18.71 12.08 4.53
CA ARG A 131 -19.97 11.35 4.78
C ARG A 131 -20.60 10.87 3.49
N GLU A 132 -20.66 11.73 2.48
CA GLU A 132 -21.22 11.39 1.15
C GLU A 132 -20.43 10.24 0.49
N LYS A 133 -19.09 10.32 0.50
CA LYS A 133 -18.22 9.25 -0.02
C LYS A 133 -18.41 7.92 0.70
N VAL A 134 -18.51 7.96 2.03
CA VAL A 134 -18.76 6.76 2.85
C VAL A 134 -20.13 6.17 2.54
N ALA A 135 -21.20 6.98 2.62
CA ALA A 135 -22.56 6.53 2.38
C ALA A 135 -22.70 5.92 0.98
N GLY A 136 -22.23 6.63 -0.06
CA GLY A 136 -22.32 6.15 -1.44
C GLY A 136 -21.64 4.80 -1.67
N LYS A 137 -20.44 4.58 -1.10
CA LYS A 137 -19.75 3.29 -1.22
C LYS A 137 -20.40 2.18 -0.41
N VAL A 138 -20.89 2.47 0.80
CA VAL A 138 -21.56 1.45 1.62
C VAL A 138 -22.83 0.95 0.92
N THR A 139 -23.64 1.84 0.36
CA THR A 139 -24.84 1.46 -0.41
C THR A 139 -24.51 0.62 -1.65
N MET A 140 -23.35 0.83 -2.27
CA MET A 140 -22.87 -0.01 -3.38
C MET A 140 -22.45 -1.42 -2.96
N LEU A 141 -21.96 -1.59 -1.73
CA LEU A 141 -21.59 -2.91 -1.19
C LEU A 141 -22.81 -3.75 -0.85
N ASP A 142 -23.77 -3.14 -0.17
CA ASP A 142 -24.96 -3.80 0.30
C ASP A 142 -26.09 -2.77 0.47
N ARG A 143 -27.14 -2.94 -0.34
CA ARG A 143 -28.33 -2.06 -0.29
C ARG A 143 -29.14 -2.22 0.98
N SER A 144 -28.91 -3.27 1.77
CA SER A 144 -29.57 -3.45 3.07
C SER A 144 -28.96 -2.60 4.19
N LEU A 145 -27.84 -1.90 3.92
CA LEU A 145 -27.15 -1.01 4.86
C LEU A 145 -27.59 0.47 4.74
N GLU A 146 -28.71 0.74 4.06
CA GLU A 146 -29.37 2.07 4.01
C GLU A 146 -30.05 2.45 5.33
#